data_AF-A0A7X7N518-F1
#
_entry.id   AF-A0A7X7N518-F1
#
_cell.length_a   1.000
_cell.length_b   1.000
_cell.length_c   1.000
_cell.angle_alpha   90.00
_cell.angle_beta   90.00
_cell.angle_gamma   90.00
#
_symmetry.space_group_name_H-M   'P 1'
#
loop_
_entity.id
_entity.type
_entity.pdbx_description
1 polymer ?
#
loop_
_entity_poly.entity_id
_entity_poly.type
_entity_poly.pdbx_seq_one_letter_code
_entity_poly.pdbx_strand_id
1 'polypeptide(L)'
;MEKLLEMLSDFSGETRKDAIAKVVLLIKEGVIKRDADLKPWINLHLHTFHSYNYNNWSPARVVLEAWKTGLKYAGTVDFDSLDAVSETLCVGEKLGMNVIGGFESRVFIDEMKEKVINSPNEPGIYYLCGKGFSGVPGEDTDAGIFFRRMKDIAQGRNRKVIEKINGYLKDVEVNYERDVLSLTPSGNPTERHITEAYQRRSEEILGEKT
;
A
#
# COMPACT_ATOMS: atom_id res chain seq x y z
N MET A 1 6.00 -20.11 -13.11
CA MET A 1 5.53 -19.70 -11.76
C MET A 1 5.86 -18.23 -11.51
N GLU A 2 7.12 -17.84 -11.60
CA GLU A 2 7.62 -16.47 -11.39
C GLU A 2 6.85 -15.39 -12.17
N LYS A 3 6.72 -15.53 -13.48
CA LYS A 3 5.91 -14.59 -14.30
C LYS A 3 4.45 -14.43 -13.83
N LEU A 4 3.82 -15.51 -13.37
CA LEU A 4 2.44 -15.45 -12.85
C LEU A 4 2.39 -14.69 -11.52
N LEU A 5 3.40 -14.90 -10.68
CA LEU A 5 3.57 -14.23 -9.40
C LEU A 5 3.85 -12.73 -9.57
N GLU A 6 4.60 -12.32 -10.60
CA GLU A 6 4.78 -10.91 -10.99
C GLU A 6 3.47 -10.27 -11.45
N MET A 7 2.70 -10.97 -12.30
CA MET A 7 1.40 -10.48 -12.79
C MET A 7 0.40 -10.20 -11.66
N LEU A 8 0.53 -10.84 -10.50
CA LEU A 8 -0.29 -10.53 -9.34
C LEU A 8 -0.06 -9.12 -8.81
N SER A 9 1.08 -8.48 -9.10
CA SER A 9 1.39 -7.11 -8.69
C SER A 9 1.41 -6.11 -9.85
N ASP A 10 0.87 -6.50 -11.00
CA ASP A 10 0.66 -5.59 -12.12
C ASP A 10 -0.31 -4.48 -11.74
N PHE A 11 -0.12 -3.25 -12.24
CA PHE A 11 -0.99 -2.12 -11.90
C PHE A 11 -2.38 -2.24 -12.54
N SER A 12 -2.52 -3.01 -13.63
CA SER A 12 -3.81 -3.38 -14.21
C SER A 12 -4.57 -4.36 -13.31
N GLY A 13 -5.72 -3.92 -12.81
CA GLY A 13 -6.63 -4.76 -12.02
C GLY A 13 -7.06 -6.02 -12.77
N GLU A 14 -7.23 -5.92 -14.09
CA GLU A 14 -7.64 -7.03 -14.95
C GLU A 14 -6.52 -8.07 -15.07
N THR A 15 -5.28 -7.63 -15.22
CA THR A 15 -4.11 -8.53 -15.21
C THR A 15 -4.03 -9.29 -13.88
N ARG A 16 -4.23 -8.60 -12.75
CA ARG A 16 -4.21 -9.23 -11.42
C ARG A 16 -5.35 -10.22 -11.24
N LYS A 17 -6.55 -9.87 -11.69
CA LYS A 17 -7.75 -10.71 -11.63
C LYS A 17 -7.58 -12.02 -12.41
N ASP A 18 -7.00 -11.95 -13.60
CA ASP A 18 -6.68 -13.14 -14.40
C ASP A 18 -5.57 -13.97 -13.75
N ALA A 19 -4.55 -13.31 -13.21
CA ALA A 19 -3.45 -13.97 -12.52
C ALA A 19 -3.93 -14.75 -11.29
N ILE A 20 -4.76 -14.13 -10.43
CA ILE A 20 -5.25 -14.80 -9.22
C ILE A 20 -6.19 -15.96 -9.55
N ALA A 21 -7.00 -15.86 -10.61
CA ALA A 21 -7.84 -16.97 -11.07
C ALA A 21 -6.99 -18.19 -11.46
N LYS A 22 -5.88 -17.98 -12.19
CA LYS A 22 -4.92 -19.04 -12.53
C LYS A 22 -4.23 -19.63 -11.30
N VAL A 23 -3.83 -18.79 -10.35
CA VAL A 23 -3.24 -19.23 -9.07
C VAL A 23 -4.20 -20.13 -8.31
N VAL A 24 -5.48 -19.78 -8.21
CA VAL A 24 -6.50 -20.59 -7.53
C VAL A 24 -6.64 -21.97 -8.17
N LEU A 25 -6.60 -22.07 -9.51
CA LEU A 25 -6.61 -23.35 -10.20
C LEU A 25 -5.38 -24.20 -9.85
N LEU A 26 -4.18 -23.59 -9.87
CA LEU A 26 -2.94 -24.28 -9.53
C LEU A 26 -2.89 -24.72 -8.06
N ILE A 27 -3.55 -24.00 -7.14
CA ILE A 27 -3.73 -24.42 -5.76
C ILE A 27 -4.64 -25.67 -5.69
N LYS A 28 -5.75 -25.67 -6.43
CA LYS A 28 -6.69 -26.82 -6.48
C LYS A 28 -6.03 -28.07 -7.08
N GLU A 29 -5.17 -27.90 -8.07
CA GLU A 29 -4.38 -28.97 -8.69
C GLU A 29 -3.21 -29.43 -7.80
N GLY A 30 -2.94 -28.76 -6.68
CA GLY A 30 -1.84 -29.08 -5.77
C GLY A 30 -0.46 -28.69 -6.28
N VAL A 31 -0.38 -27.88 -7.34
CA VAL A 31 0.86 -27.33 -7.91
C VAL A 31 1.40 -26.22 -7.01
N ILE A 32 0.55 -25.29 -6.56
CA ILE A 32 0.89 -24.31 -5.53
C ILE A 32 0.42 -24.86 -4.18
N LYS A 33 1.36 -24.98 -3.25
CA LYS A 33 1.09 -25.43 -1.88
C LYS A 33 1.39 -24.31 -0.90
N ARG A 34 0.89 -24.45 0.31
CA ARG A 34 1.33 -23.61 1.42
C ARG A 34 2.77 -23.96 1.78
N ASP A 35 3.52 -22.95 2.18
CA ASP A 35 4.87 -23.09 2.72
C ASP A 35 4.82 -23.61 4.17
N ALA A 36 3.72 -23.33 4.88
CA ALA A 36 3.48 -23.79 6.24
C ALA A 36 2.02 -24.21 6.48
N ASP A 37 1.82 -25.13 7.42
CA ASP A 37 0.49 -25.46 7.94
C ASP A 37 -0.18 -24.23 8.55
N LEU A 38 -1.51 -24.23 8.56
CA LEU A 38 -2.30 -23.16 9.18
C LEU A 38 -1.88 -22.97 10.66
N LYS A 39 -1.45 -21.76 10.99
CA LYS A 39 -1.08 -21.33 12.35
C LYS A 39 -2.19 -20.45 12.92
N PRO A 40 -2.34 -20.36 14.25
CA PRO A 40 -3.30 -19.45 14.89
C PRO A 40 -2.87 -17.97 14.83
N TRP A 41 -1.92 -17.61 13.97
CA TRP A 41 -1.38 -16.26 13.86
C TRP A 41 -2.25 -15.38 12.98
N ILE A 42 -2.24 -14.09 13.30
CA ILE A 42 -2.95 -13.05 12.57
C ILE A 42 -1.96 -11.96 12.19
N ASN A 43 -2.13 -11.39 11.01
CA ASN A 43 -1.49 -10.12 10.67
C ASN A 43 -2.52 -9.23 9.97
N LEU A 44 -3.08 -8.29 10.72
CA LEU A 44 -4.15 -7.41 10.24
C LEU A 44 -3.62 -6.02 9.82
N HIS A 45 -2.30 -5.86 9.70
CA HIS A 45 -1.66 -4.59 9.40
C HIS A 45 -0.62 -4.78 8.30
N LEU A 46 -1.09 -4.99 7.08
CA LEU A 46 -0.27 -5.13 5.89
C LEU A 46 -0.55 -3.96 4.94
N HIS A 47 0.49 -3.37 4.38
CA HIS A 47 0.34 -2.37 3.32
C HIS A 47 0.49 -3.00 1.95
N THR A 48 -0.15 -2.41 0.97
CA THR A 48 -0.06 -2.79 -0.44
C THR A 48 0.59 -1.67 -1.24
N PHE A 49 0.77 -1.88 -2.54
CA PHE A 49 1.23 -0.84 -3.46
C PHE A 49 0.30 0.38 -3.56
N HIS A 50 -0.90 0.35 -2.97
CA HIS A 50 -1.83 1.48 -2.96
C HIS A 50 -1.42 2.58 -1.97
N SER A 51 -0.46 2.29 -1.09
CA SER A 51 0.24 3.31 -0.31
C SER A 51 1.74 3.13 -0.30
N TYR A 52 2.25 1.96 0.12
CA TYR A 52 3.63 1.53 -0.05
C TYR A 52 3.80 0.08 0.40
N ASN A 53 4.41 -0.74 -0.45
CA ASN A 53 4.92 -2.06 -0.07
C ASN A 53 6.32 -2.20 -0.65
N TYR A 54 7.29 -2.64 0.15
CA TYR A 54 8.69 -2.69 -0.26
C TYR A 54 8.97 -3.68 -1.41
N ASN A 55 8.11 -4.67 -1.64
CA ASN A 55 8.17 -5.56 -2.80
C ASN A 55 7.20 -5.15 -3.92
N ASN A 56 6.61 -3.96 -3.83
CA ASN A 56 5.55 -3.49 -4.71
C ASN A 56 4.34 -4.45 -4.79
N TRP A 57 4.04 -5.19 -3.71
CA TRP A 57 2.96 -6.18 -3.74
C TRP A 57 1.58 -5.53 -3.72
N SER A 58 0.71 -6.03 -4.60
CA SER A 58 -0.72 -5.73 -4.62
C SER A 58 -1.47 -6.37 -3.45
N PRO A 59 -2.75 -6.02 -3.25
CA PRO A 59 -3.64 -6.75 -2.34
C PRO A 59 -3.68 -8.26 -2.66
N ALA A 60 -3.79 -8.65 -3.94
CA ALA A 60 -3.82 -10.05 -4.33
C ALA A 60 -2.54 -10.80 -3.93
N ARG A 61 -1.38 -10.17 -4.12
CA ARG A 61 -0.11 -10.79 -3.77
C ARG A 61 0.08 -10.89 -2.25
N VAL A 62 -0.30 -9.84 -1.52
CA VAL A 62 -0.26 -9.84 -0.04
C VAL A 62 -1.12 -10.96 0.54
N VAL A 63 -2.37 -11.13 0.07
CA VAL A 63 -3.26 -12.19 0.57
C VAL A 63 -2.74 -13.59 0.18
N LEU A 64 -2.20 -13.76 -1.03
CA LEU A 64 -1.59 -15.03 -1.43
C LEU A 64 -0.41 -15.41 -0.52
N GLU A 65 0.50 -14.48 -0.23
CA GLU A 65 1.65 -14.77 0.64
C GLU A 65 1.21 -15.04 2.08
N ALA A 66 0.19 -14.33 2.56
CA ALA A 66 -0.43 -14.60 3.85
C ALA A 66 -1.05 -16.02 3.91
N TRP A 67 -1.68 -16.48 2.82
CA TRP A 67 -2.18 -17.84 2.69
C TRP A 67 -1.04 -18.88 2.64
N LYS A 68 0.03 -18.61 1.86
CA LYS A 68 1.19 -19.50 1.74
C LYS A 68 1.91 -19.69 3.07
N THR A 69 2.05 -18.62 3.84
CA THR A 69 2.68 -18.64 5.17
C THR A 69 1.79 -19.25 6.26
N GLY A 70 0.54 -19.61 5.93
CA GLY A 70 -0.36 -20.29 6.85
C GLY A 70 -1.00 -19.37 7.89
N LEU A 71 -1.16 -18.07 7.64
CA LEU A 71 -1.87 -17.18 8.56
C LEU A 71 -3.35 -17.55 8.67
N LYS A 72 -3.94 -17.40 9.87
CA LYS A 72 -5.38 -17.59 10.10
C LYS A 72 -6.21 -16.42 9.61
N TYR A 73 -5.67 -15.20 9.77
CA TYR A 73 -6.28 -13.95 9.30
C TYR A 73 -5.22 -13.01 8.74
N ALA A 74 -5.55 -12.35 7.63
CA ALA A 74 -4.76 -11.26 7.06
C ALA A 74 -5.58 -9.98 6.94
N GLY A 75 -4.93 -8.81 6.95
CA GLY A 75 -5.63 -7.56 6.72
C GLY A 75 -4.77 -6.49 6.10
N THR A 76 -5.37 -5.74 5.17
CA THR A 76 -4.71 -4.66 4.43
C THR A 76 -5.19 -3.30 4.94
N VAL A 77 -4.26 -2.35 5.14
CA VAL A 77 -4.52 -1.03 5.73
C VAL A 77 -3.61 0.03 5.09
N ASP A 78 -3.90 0.41 3.86
CA ASP A 78 -3.11 1.42 3.15
C ASP A 78 -3.27 2.83 3.74
N PHE A 79 -2.23 3.67 3.64
CA PHE A 79 -2.27 5.04 4.14
C PHE A 79 -3.32 5.87 3.42
N ASP A 80 -4.24 6.49 4.16
CA ASP A 80 -5.23 7.46 3.68
C ASP A 80 -6.11 6.96 2.51
N SER A 81 -6.19 5.65 2.29
CA SER A 81 -6.85 5.03 1.14
C SER A 81 -7.55 3.71 1.50
N LEU A 82 -8.67 3.45 0.83
CA LEU A 82 -9.41 2.18 0.87
C LEU A 82 -9.28 1.38 -0.44
N ASP A 83 -8.41 1.79 -1.38
CA ASP A 83 -8.31 1.22 -2.72
C ASP A 83 -8.03 -0.30 -2.70
N ALA A 84 -7.31 -0.79 -1.68
CA ALA A 84 -6.99 -2.21 -1.51
C ALA A 84 -8.16 -3.08 -1.03
N VAL A 85 -9.22 -2.49 -0.46
CA VAL A 85 -10.23 -3.25 0.32
C VAL A 85 -10.96 -4.26 -0.56
N SER A 86 -11.53 -3.81 -1.68
CA SER A 86 -12.33 -4.67 -2.55
C SER A 86 -11.53 -5.86 -3.09
N GLU A 87 -10.27 -5.62 -3.50
CA GLU A 87 -9.39 -6.68 -4.00
C GLU A 87 -8.98 -7.65 -2.89
N THR A 88 -8.67 -7.14 -1.69
CA THR A 88 -8.33 -7.95 -0.52
C THR A 88 -9.45 -8.94 -0.19
N LEU A 89 -10.69 -8.44 -0.08
CA LEU A 89 -11.87 -9.25 0.24
C LEU A 89 -12.13 -10.31 -0.84
N CYS A 90 -12.10 -9.91 -2.11
CA CYS A 90 -12.32 -10.79 -3.26
C CYS A 90 -11.27 -11.92 -3.33
N VAL A 91 -10.00 -11.62 -3.07
CA VAL A 91 -8.93 -12.62 -3.09
C VAL A 91 -9.00 -13.54 -1.88
N GLY A 92 -9.34 -13.01 -0.70
CA GLY A 92 -9.57 -13.83 0.49
C GLY A 92 -10.67 -14.87 0.28
N GLU A 93 -11.79 -14.46 -0.32
CA GLU A 93 -12.87 -15.38 -0.70
C GLU A 93 -12.38 -16.49 -1.64
N LYS A 94 -11.66 -16.12 -2.71
CA LYS A 94 -11.14 -17.08 -3.70
C LYS A 94 -10.15 -18.09 -3.11
N LEU A 95 -9.37 -17.69 -2.12
CA LEU A 95 -8.36 -18.53 -1.47
C LEU A 95 -8.89 -19.27 -0.23
N GLY A 96 -10.14 -19.03 0.16
CA GLY A 96 -10.70 -19.55 1.41
C GLY A 96 -9.96 -19.04 2.65
N MET A 97 -9.49 -17.79 2.61
CA MET A 97 -8.76 -17.14 3.68
C MET A 97 -9.62 -16.06 4.34
N ASN A 98 -9.62 -16.02 5.67
CA ASN A 98 -10.26 -14.93 6.39
C ASN A 98 -9.43 -13.65 6.24
N VAL A 99 -10.05 -12.60 5.73
CA VAL A 99 -9.39 -11.33 5.46
C VAL A 99 -10.22 -10.16 5.99
N ILE A 100 -9.56 -9.04 6.25
CA ILE A 100 -10.20 -7.77 6.60
C ILE A 100 -9.54 -6.62 5.81
N GLY A 101 -10.34 -5.65 5.36
CA GLY A 101 -9.83 -4.45 4.71
C GLY A 101 -10.02 -3.22 5.58
N GLY A 102 -9.16 -2.23 5.38
CA GLY A 102 -9.25 -0.94 6.02
C GLY A 102 -8.21 0.06 5.53
N PHE A 103 -7.92 1.04 6.36
CA PHE A 103 -6.96 2.09 6.09
C PHE A 103 -6.18 2.44 7.35
N GLU A 104 -5.01 3.01 7.18
CA GLU A 104 -4.25 3.67 8.23
C GLU A 104 -4.15 5.17 7.91
N SER A 105 -4.24 6.04 8.91
CA SER A 105 -4.07 7.47 8.73
C SER A 105 -3.34 8.08 9.91
N ARG A 106 -2.68 9.20 9.67
CA ARG A 106 -2.01 9.98 10.71
C ARG A 106 -2.94 11.10 11.13
N VAL A 107 -3.35 11.09 12.39
CA VAL A 107 -4.21 12.12 12.97
C VAL A 107 -3.47 12.87 14.07
N PHE A 108 -3.85 14.11 14.31
CA PHE A 108 -3.36 14.91 15.43
C PHE A 108 -4.41 14.94 16.54
N ILE A 109 -4.00 14.62 17.77
CA ILE A 109 -4.85 14.63 18.96
C ILE A 109 -4.40 15.79 19.85
N ASP A 110 -5.19 16.87 19.86
CA ASP A 110 -4.82 18.12 20.55
C ASP A 110 -4.65 17.93 22.06
N GLU A 111 -5.50 17.10 22.67
CA GLU A 111 -5.43 16.73 24.09
C GLU A 111 -4.13 15.98 24.45
N MET A 112 -3.41 15.47 23.45
CA MET A 112 -2.16 14.74 23.59
C MET A 112 -0.99 15.41 22.87
N LYS A 113 -1.09 16.70 22.53
CA LYS A 113 -0.08 17.43 21.74
C LYS A 113 1.35 17.38 22.29
N GLU A 114 1.52 17.20 23.60
CA GLU A 114 2.84 17.11 24.25
C GLU A 114 3.32 15.66 24.46
N LYS A 115 2.56 14.66 24.00
CA LYS A 115 2.83 13.24 24.26
C LYS A 115 3.15 12.50 22.97
N VAL A 116 4.21 11.71 23.02
CA VAL A 116 4.49 10.68 22.02
C VAL A 116 3.54 9.50 22.30
N ILE A 117 2.70 9.13 21.33
CA ILE A 117 1.64 8.10 21.50
C ILE A 117 2.07 6.79 20.83
N ASN A 118 1.93 6.72 19.50
CA ASN A 118 2.37 5.58 18.69
C ASN A 118 3.14 6.04 17.42
N SER A 119 3.48 7.33 17.35
CA SER A 119 4.32 7.94 16.31
C SER A 119 5.66 8.35 16.94
N PRO A 120 6.76 7.61 16.70
CA PRO A 120 8.04 7.88 17.35
C PRO A 120 8.52 9.32 17.10
N ASN A 121 8.89 10.02 18.18
CA ASN A 121 9.39 11.40 18.16
C ASN A 121 8.41 12.45 17.61
N GLU A 122 7.11 12.14 17.55
CA GLU A 122 6.10 13.05 17.02
C GLU A 122 4.97 13.25 18.03
N PRO A 123 5.14 14.21 18.97
CA PRO A 123 4.12 14.54 19.95
C PRO A 123 2.77 14.90 19.31
N GLY A 124 1.67 14.40 19.89
CA GLY A 124 0.31 14.61 19.41
C GLY A 124 -0.08 13.81 18.17
N ILE A 125 0.85 13.13 17.50
CA ILE A 125 0.54 12.32 16.32
C ILE A 125 0.15 10.91 16.73
N TYR A 126 -0.97 10.46 16.18
CA TYR A 126 -1.51 9.13 16.33
C TYR A 126 -1.73 8.46 14.97
N TYR A 127 -1.21 7.25 14.80
CA TYR A 127 -1.60 6.36 13.71
C TYR A 127 -2.94 5.72 14.05
N LEU A 128 -3.99 6.22 13.40
CA LEU A 128 -5.34 5.69 13.47
C LEU A 128 -5.51 4.62 12.40
N CYS A 129 -5.93 3.42 12.80
CA CYS A 129 -6.17 2.35 11.85
C CYS A 129 -7.62 1.87 11.92
N GLY A 130 -8.39 2.19 10.88
CA GLY A 130 -9.76 1.71 10.70
C GLY A 130 -9.77 0.37 9.98
N LYS A 131 -10.62 -0.56 10.44
CA LYS A 131 -10.75 -1.91 9.85
C LYS A 131 -12.22 -2.32 9.78
N GLY A 132 -12.54 -3.24 8.87
CA GLY A 132 -13.89 -3.79 8.69
C GLY A 132 -14.68 -3.10 7.59
N PHE A 133 -13.99 -2.49 6.62
CA PHE A 133 -14.61 -1.86 5.46
C PHE A 133 -15.00 -2.92 4.43
N SER A 134 -16.13 -2.71 3.75
CA SER A 134 -16.64 -3.61 2.71
C SER A 134 -16.26 -3.19 1.28
N GLY A 135 -15.64 -2.03 1.12
CA GLY A 135 -15.23 -1.49 -0.17
C GLY A 135 -14.88 -0.01 -0.11
N VAL A 136 -14.60 0.56 -1.27
CA VAL A 136 -14.39 2.00 -1.44
C VAL A 136 -15.75 2.71 -1.39
N PRO A 137 -15.91 3.80 -0.61
CA PRO A 137 -17.15 4.57 -0.60
C PRO A 137 -17.39 5.25 -1.95
N GLY A 138 -18.66 5.47 -2.29
CA GLY A 138 -19.00 6.24 -3.49
C GLY A 138 -18.44 7.66 -3.41
N GLU A 139 -17.91 8.17 -4.52
CA GLU A 139 -17.19 9.44 -4.55
C GLU A 139 -17.99 10.61 -3.97
N ASP A 140 -19.26 10.72 -4.32
CA ASP A 140 -20.15 11.83 -3.92
C ASP A 140 -20.76 11.67 -2.51
N THR A 141 -20.39 10.60 -1.80
CA THR A 141 -20.80 10.41 -0.40
C THR A 141 -19.90 11.20 0.56
N ASP A 142 -20.38 11.50 1.76
CA ASP A 142 -19.58 12.16 2.80
C ASP A 142 -18.26 11.42 3.07
N ALA A 143 -18.30 10.08 3.07
CA ALA A 143 -17.12 9.25 3.23
C ALA A 143 -16.16 9.37 2.02
N GLY A 144 -16.68 9.36 0.79
CA GLY A 144 -15.87 9.56 -0.42
C GLY A 144 -15.19 10.93 -0.45
N ILE A 145 -15.92 11.98 -0.10
CA ILE A 145 -15.41 13.35 0.03
C ILE A 145 -14.32 13.41 1.12
N PHE A 146 -14.54 12.75 2.26
CA PHE A 146 -13.56 12.67 3.34
C PHE A 146 -12.25 12.03 2.90
N PHE A 147 -12.29 10.86 2.25
CA PHE A 147 -11.08 10.18 1.76
C PHE A 147 -10.37 10.97 0.66
N ARG A 148 -11.10 11.62 -0.25
CA ARG A 148 -10.50 12.55 -1.22
C ARG A 148 -9.74 13.68 -0.53
N ARG A 149 -10.35 14.30 0.48
CA ARG A 149 -9.71 15.38 1.25
C ARG A 149 -8.45 14.90 1.97
N MET A 150 -8.46 13.70 2.56
CA MET A 150 -7.26 13.12 3.18
C MET A 150 -6.13 12.95 2.16
N LYS A 151 -6.45 12.38 0.99
CA LYS A 151 -5.51 12.24 -0.13
C LYS A 151 -4.94 13.60 -0.55
N ASP A 152 -5.78 14.62 -0.74
CA ASP A 152 -5.32 15.96 -1.14
C ASP A 152 -4.36 16.58 -0.12
N ILE A 153 -4.64 16.41 1.18
CA ILE A 153 -3.76 16.86 2.26
C ILE A 153 -2.41 16.14 2.20
N ALA A 154 -2.42 14.81 2.06
CA ALA A 154 -1.22 14.01 1.96
C ALA A 154 -0.36 14.40 0.74
N GLN A 155 -0.98 14.54 -0.44
CA GLN A 155 -0.27 14.97 -1.64
C GLN A 155 0.26 16.40 -1.55
N GLY A 156 -0.50 17.31 -0.94
CA GLY A 156 -0.05 18.69 -0.69
C GLY A 156 1.19 18.73 0.21
N ARG A 157 1.24 17.86 1.22
CA ARG A 157 2.42 17.69 2.09
C ARG A 157 3.61 17.12 1.32
N ASN A 158 3.38 16.11 0.48
CA ASN A 158 4.43 15.49 -0.35
C ASN A 158 5.07 16.51 -1.31
N ARG A 159 4.27 17.33 -1.99
CA ARG A 159 4.77 18.40 -2.88
C ARG A 159 5.69 19.38 -2.13
N LYS A 160 5.31 19.80 -0.92
CA LYS A 160 6.15 20.68 -0.08
C LYS A 160 7.46 20.02 0.37
N VAL A 161 7.45 18.70 0.59
CA VAL A 161 8.68 17.95 0.91
C VAL A 161 9.63 17.95 -0.28
N ILE A 162 9.12 17.65 -1.48
CA ILE A 162 9.91 17.66 -2.72
C ILE A 162 10.46 19.04 -3.02
N GLU A 163 9.67 20.11 -2.88
CA GLU A 163 10.13 21.48 -3.07
C GLU A 163 11.36 21.80 -2.21
N LYS A 164 11.30 21.43 -0.92
CA LYS A 164 12.43 21.62 0.01
C LYS A 164 13.66 20.81 -0.39
N ILE A 165 13.49 19.54 -0.76
CA ILE A 165 14.60 18.67 -1.12
C ILE A 165 15.23 19.12 -2.44
N ASN A 166 14.44 19.46 -3.47
CA ASN A 166 14.95 20.02 -4.72
C ASN A 166 15.79 21.29 -4.47
N GLY A 167 15.29 22.20 -3.63
CA GLY A 167 16.03 23.41 -3.25
C GLY A 167 17.36 23.14 -2.55
N TYR A 168 17.49 22.00 -1.87
CA TYR A 168 18.72 21.58 -1.20
C TYR A 168 19.70 20.85 -2.14
N LEU A 169 19.20 19.86 -2.90
CA LEU A 169 20.04 19.00 -3.74
C LEU A 169 20.48 19.66 -5.05
N LYS A 170 19.73 20.67 -5.53
CA LYS A 170 19.97 21.47 -6.75
C LYS A 170 20.02 20.65 -8.05
N ASP A 171 21.05 19.82 -8.22
CA ASP A 171 21.26 19.05 -9.46
C ASP A 171 20.35 17.83 -9.54
N VAL A 172 19.92 17.29 -8.39
CA VAL A 172 18.98 16.16 -8.31
C VAL A 172 17.58 16.68 -8.00
N GLU A 173 16.79 16.90 -9.06
CA GLU A 173 15.40 17.35 -8.95
C GLU A 173 14.40 16.25 -9.31
N VAL A 174 13.38 16.10 -8.46
CA VAL A 174 12.23 15.21 -8.64
C VAL A 174 10.97 16.05 -8.89
N ASN A 175 10.16 15.66 -9.86
CA ASN A 175 8.84 16.21 -10.12
C ASN A 175 7.76 15.26 -9.57
N TYR A 176 6.84 15.76 -8.75
CA TYR A 176 5.85 14.91 -8.08
C TYR A 176 4.94 14.18 -9.07
N GLU A 177 4.40 14.89 -10.06
CA GLU A 177 3.44 14.34 -11.01
C GLU A 177 4.08 13.31 -11.94
N ARG A 178 5.28 13.60 -12.46
CA ARG A 178 6.00 12.73 -13.40
C ARG A 178 6.67 11.55 -12.72
N ASP A 179 7.39 11.80 -11.63
CA ASP A 179 8.36 10.85 -11.08
C ASP A 179 7.82 10.09 -9.86
N VAL A 180 6.77 10.57 -9.19
CA VAL A 180 6.28 10.00 -7.93
C VAL A 180 4.86 9.44 -8.05
N LEU A 181 3.95 10.16 -8.71
CA LEU A 181 2.54 9.77 -8.78
C LEU A 181 2.34 8.42 -9.49
N SER A 182 3.19 8.13 -10.48
CA SER A 182 3.20 6.89 -11.26
C SER A 182 3.74 5.68 -10.51
N LEU A 183 4.33 5.85 -9.33
CA LEU A 183 4.90 4.75 -8.53
C LEU A 183 3.83 3.94 -7.78
N THR A 184 2.57 4.36 -7.82
CA THR A 184 1.45 3.66 -7.18
C THR A 184 0.20 3.73 -8.06
N PRO A 185 -0.57 2.62 -8.19
CA PRO A 185 -1.71 2.58 -9.09
C PRO A 185 -2.90 3.45 -8.64
N SER A 186 -2.99 3.77 -7.34
CA SER A 186 -4.05 4.64 -6.80
C SER A 186 -3.68 6.12 -6.85
N GLY A 187 -2.48 6.50 -7.29
CA GLY A 187 -2.00 7.88 -7.20
C GLY A 187 -1.97 8.40 -5.76
N ASN A 188 -1.62 7.53 -4.82
CA ASN A 188 -1.54 7.84 -3.39
C ASN A 188 -0.13 7.57 -2.82
N PRO A 189 0.90 8.24 -3.35
CA PRO A 189 2.27 7.97 -2.95
C PRO A 189 2.53 8.49 -1.53
N THR A 190 3.58 7.94 -0.91
CA THR A 190 4.02 8.27 0.44
C THR A 190 5.45 8.80 0.37
N GLU A 191 6.01 9.22 1.50
CA GLU A 191 7.39 9.71 1.58
C GLU A 191 8.40 8.67 1.10
N ARG A 192 8.08 7.37 1.20
CA ARG A 192 8.94 6.29 0.71
C ARG A 192 9.04 6.27 -0.82
N HIS A 193 7.95 6.56 -1.51
CA HIS A 193 7.96 6.75 -2.97
C HIS A 193 8.76 7.99 -3.39
N ILE A 194 8.73 9.06 -2.56
CA ILE A 194 9.58 10.24 -2.79
C ILE A 194 11.06 9.85 -2.65
N THR A 195 11.43 9.09 -1.62
CA THR A 195 12.81 8.60 -1.46
C THR A 195 13.26 7.75 -2.64
N GLU A 196 12.41 6.84 -3.10
CA GLU A 196 12.67 6.01 -4.29
C GLU A 196 12.89 6.87 -5.55
N ALA A 197 12.06 7.90 -5.77
CA ALA A 197 12.23 8.81 -6.90
C ALA A 197 13.55 9.58 -6.83
N TYR A 198 13.94 10.07 -5.65
CA TYR A 198 15.25 10.72 -5.49
C TYR A 198 16.41 9.76 -5.69
N GLN A 199 16.30 8.51 -5.22
CA GLN A 199 17.32 7.50 -5.46
C GLN A 199 17.51 7.27 -6.96
N ARG A 200 16.43 6.99 -7.70
CA ARG A 200 16.47 6.78 -9.15
C ARG A 200 17.08 7.99 -9.87
N ARG A 201 16.64 9.19 -9.49
CA ARG A 201 17.15 10.43 -10.07
C ARG A 201 18.63 10.66 -9.79
N SER A 202 19.08 10.30 -8.58
CA SER A 202 20.50 10.41 -8.20
C SER A 202 21.35 9.43 -9.02
N GLU A 203 20.89 8.20 -9.20
CA GLU A 203 21.55 7.18 -10.02
C GLU A 203 21.65 7.63 -11.49
N GLU A 204 20.60 8.21 -12.06
CA GLU A 204 20.61 8.73 -13.44
C GLU A 204 21.64 9.87 -13.65
N ILE A 205 21.78 10.77 -12.68
CA ILE A 205 22.61 11.98 -12.84
C ILE A 205 24.05 11.75 -12.40
N LEU A 206 24.25 10.90 -11.38
CA LEU A 206 25.53 10.72 -10.70
C LEU A 206 26.10 9.31 -10.85
N GLY A 207 25.30 8.31 -11.21
CA GLY A 207 25.72 6.90 -11.30
C GLY A 207 26.72 6.62 -12.43
N GLU A 208 26.72 7.43 -13.48
CA GLU A 208 27.74 7.36 -14.56
C GLU A 208 29.04 8.12 -14.22
N LYS A 209 29.11 8.80 -13.06
CA LYS A 209 30.27 9.61 -12.65
C LYS A 209 31.29 8.88 -11.76
N THR A 210 31.21 7.55 -11.68
CA THR A 210 32.17 6.69 -10.97
C THR A 210 32.98 5.81 -11.90
#